data_AF-A0A067L8M1-F1
#
_entry.id   AF-A0A067L8M1-F1
#
_cell.length_a   1.000
_cell.length_b   1.000
_cell.length_c   1.000
_cell.angle_alpha   90.00
_cell.angle_beta   90.00
_cell.angle_gamma   90.00
#
_symmetry.space_group_name_H-M   'P 1'
#
loop_
_entity.id
_entity.type
_entity.pdbx_description
1 polymer ?
#
loop_
_entity_poly.entity_id
_entity_poly.type
_entity_poly.pdbx_seq_one_letter_code
_entity_poly.pdbx_strand_id
1 'polypeptide(L)'
;MENEKKMKILCLHGFRTSGSFLQKQISKWDPSILAHFDLDFPNGIFPAGGKSDIDGIFPPPYFEWFQYNQGATLSALLLGYQLQVPPQNMKPQD
;
A
#
# COMPACT_ATOMS: atom_id res chain seq x y z
N MET A 1 4.09 -4.61 38.55
CA MET A 1 4.94 -4.10 37.47
C MET A 1 3.99 -3.46 36.48
N GLU A 2 4.19 -2.19 36.19
CA GLU A 2 3.31 -1.41 35.32
C GLU A 2 3.17 -2.12 33.97
N ASN A 3 1.94 -2.30 33.51
CA ASN A 3 1.64 -2.80 32.17
C ASN A 3 2.07 -1.69 31.19
N GLU A 4 3.36 -1.60 30.87
CA GLU A 4 3.84 -0.69 29.83
C GLU A 4 3.09 -1.04 28.53
N LYS A 5 2.19 -0.15 28.12
CA LYS A 5 1.36 -0.34 26.94
C LYS A 5 2.26 -0.31 25.71
N LYS A 6 2.52 -1.47 25.13
CA LYS A 6 3.26 -1.60 23.87
C LYS A 6 2.60 -0.79 22.76
N MET A 7 3.41 -0.13 21.95
CA MET A 7 2.93 0.61 20.79
C MET A 7 2.53 -0.37 19.69
N LYS A 8 1.31 -0.21 19.15
CA LYS A 8 0.80 -1.05 18.06
C LYS A 8 1.22 -0.46 16.71
N ILE A 9 1.82 -1.28 15.86
CA ILE A 9 2.28 -0.86 14.53
C ILE A 9 1.73 -1.85 13.49
N LEU A 10 1.12 -1.28 12.45
CA LEU A 10 0.68 -2.04 11.28
C LEU A 10 1.79 -2.02 10.23
N CYS A 11 2.36 -3.20 9.93
CA CYS A 11 3.49 -3.38 9.03
C CYS A 11 2.99 -3.79 7.64
N LEU A 12 2.92 -2.82 6.72
CA LEU A 12 2.45 -3.04 5.34
C LEU A 12 3.60 -3.45 4.42
N HIS A 13 3.47 -4.61 3.78
CA HIS A 13 4.49 -5.13 2.85
C HIS A 13 4.55 -4.34 1.54
N GLY A 14 5.68 -4.45 0.83
CA GLY A 14 5.91 -3.81 -0.47
C GLY A 14 5.21 -4.48 -1.64
N PHE A 15 5.38 -3.92 -2.84
CA PHE A 15 4.77 -4.43 -4.08
C PHE A 15 5.13 -5.90 -4.35
N ARG A 16 4.11 -6.73 -4.60
CA ARG A 16 4.25 -8.17 -4.88
C ARG A 16 5.11 -8.93 -3.86
N THR A 17 4.90 -8.62 -2.58
CA THR A 17 5.47 -9.38 -1.45
C THR A 17 4.36 -9.82 -0.51
N SER A 18 4.67 -10.22 0.71
CA SER A 18 3.69 -10.65 1.71
C SER A 18 4.03 -10.09 3.09
N GLY A 19 3.04 -10.08 3.98
CA GLY A 19 3.24 -9.74 5.38
C GLY A 19 4.30 -10.62 6.05
N SER A 20 4.31 -11.92 5.73
CA SER A 20 5.32 -12.86 6.24
C SER A 20 6.74 -12.56 5.70
N PHE A 21 6.85 -12.07 4.46
CA PHE A 21 8.13 -11.61 3.93
C PHE A 21 8.66 -10.40 4.71
N LEU A 22 7.82 -9.38 4.93
CA LEU A 22 8.19 -8.21 5.72
C LEU A 22 8.54 -8.59 7.17
N GLN A 23 7.76 -9.50 7.78
CA GLN A 23 8.05 -10.03 9.11
C GLN A 23 9.44 -10.67 9.16
N LYS A 24 9.81 -11.44 8.13
CA LYS A 24 11.15 -12.05 8.02
C LYS A 24 12.27 -11.03 7.84
N GLN A 25 11.99 -9.90 7.19
CA GLN A 25 12.95 -8.81 7.07
C GLN A 25 13.15 -8.09 8.41
N ILE A 26 12.06 -7.78 9.13
CA ILE A 26 12.09 -7.10 10.42
C ILE A 26 12.66 -8.00 11.52
N SER A 27 12.50 -9.33 11.42
CA SER A 27 13.06 -10.28 12.40
C SER A 27 14.60 -10.27 12.48
N LYS A 28 15.29 -9.52 11.59
CA LYS A 28 16.74 -9.32 11.63
C LYS A 28 17.16 -8.20 12.60
N TRP A 29 16.22 -7.40 13.08
CA TRP A 29 16.49 -6.33 14.04
C TRP A 29 16.72 -6.90 15.44
N ASP A 30 17.37 -6.10 16.29
CA ASP A 30 17.63 -6.51 17.67
C ASP A 30 16.32 -6.75 18.44
N PRO A 31 16.18 -7.87 19.18
CA PRO A 31 14.96 -8.18 19.93
C PRO A 31 14.55 -7.11 20.94
N SER A 32 15.50 -6.34 21.49
CA SER A 32 15.20 -5.23 22.40
C SER A 32 14.33 -4.16 21.73
N ILE A 33 14.54 -3.90 20.44
CA ILE A 33 13.72 -2.95 19.67
C ILE A 33 12.30 -3.49 19.53
N LEU A 34 12.17 -4.77 19.18
CA LEU A 34 10.88 -5.41 18.95
C LEU A 34 10.07 -5.59 20.24
N ALA A 35 10.73 -5.68 21.40
CA ALA A 35 10.07 -5.88 22.69
C ALA A 35 9.08 -4.76 23.05
N HIS A 36 9.31 -3.54 22.55
CA HIS A 36 8.49 -2.36 22.82
C HIS A 36 7.24 -2.26 21.92
N PHE A 37 7.15 -3.09 20.88
CA PHE A 37 6.09 -3.02 19.87
C PHE A 37 5.20 -4.25 19.85
N ASP A 38 3.97 -4.04 19.41
CA ASP A 38 3.02 -5.06 18.98
C ASP A 38 2.83 -4.89 17.47
N LEU A 39 3.29 -5.87 16.68
CA LEU A 39 3.46 -5.74 15.23
C LEU A 39 2.50 -6.67 14.49
N ASP A 40 1.66 -6.09 13.64
CA ASP A 40 0.75 -6.83 12.77
C ASP A 40 1.22 -6.78 11.31
N PHE A 41 1.23 -7.93 10.64
CA PHE A 41 1.73 -8.09 9.26
C PHE A 41 0.64 -8.60 8.30
N PRO A 42 -0.36 -7.77 7.96
CA PRO A 42 -1.41 -8.17 7.03
C PRO A 42 -0.89 -8.34 5.60
N ASN A 43 -1.61 -9.14 4.82
CA ASN A 43 -1.43 -9.23 3.37
C ASN A 43 -2.36 -8.26 2.65
N GLY A 44 -1.93 -7.80 1.47
CA GLY A 44 -2.81 -7.16 0.50
C GLY A 44 -3.96 -8.08 0.08
N ILE A 45 -5.06 -7.46 -0.35
CA ILE A 45 -6.29 -8.19 -0.70
C ILE A 45 -6.23 -8.83 -2.09
N PHE A 46 -5.32 -8.38 -2.95
CA PHE A 46 -5.19 -8.89 -4.31
C PHE A 46 -3.98 -9.83 -4.40
N PRO A 47 -4.13 -11.04 -4.97
CA PRO A 47 -2.99 -11.85 -5.35
C PRO A 47 -2.12 -11.12 -6.38
N ALA A 48 -0.81 -11.28 -6.30
CA ALA A 48 0.10 -10.69 -7.28
C ALA A 48 -0.21 -11.20 -8.71
N GLY A 49 -0.48 -10.28 -9.63
CA GLY A 49 -0.85 -10.60 -11.01
C GLY A 49 0.33 -10.93 -11.93
N GLY A 50 1.55 -10.86 -11.41
CA GLY A 50 2.77 -11.13 -12.17
C GLY A 50 3.94 -11.52 -11.28
N LYS A 51 5.12 -11.67 -11.90
CA LYS A 51 6.35 -12.09 -11.23
C LYS A 51 6.71 -11.14 -10.07
N SER A 52 7.22 -11.73 -8.99
CA SER A 52 7.82 -10.99 -7.89
C SER A 52 9.34 -10.99 -7.99
N ASP A 53 9.98 -9.91 -7.53
CA ASP A 53 11.44 -9.83 -7.49
C ASP A 53 12.06 -10.77 -6.43
N ILE A 54 11.24 -11.27 -5.50
CA ILE A 54 11.67 -12.22 -4.47
C ILE A 54 11.39 -13.69 -4.85
N ASP A 55 10.95 -13.93 -6.09
CA ASP A 55 10.73 -15.28 -6.60
C ASP A 55 12.01 -16.12 -6.57
N GLY A 56 11.96 -17.27 -5.90
CA GLY A 56 13.09 -18.17 -5.68
C GLY A 56 13.96 -17.80 -4.47
N ILE A 57 13.74 -16.64 -3.85
CA ILE A 57 14.40 -16.22 -2.59
C ILE A 57 13.48 -16.44 -1.39
N PHE A 58 12.18 -16.19 -1.55
CA PHE A 58 11.16 -16.40 -0.52
C PHE A 58 9.91 -17.04 -1.14
N PRO A 59 9.23 -17.97 -0.44
CA PRO A 59 8.11 -18.68 -1.03
C PRO A 59 6.85 -17.81 -1.21
N PRO A 60 6.04 -18.04 -2.25
CA PRO A 60 4.70 -17.45 -2.41
C PRO A 60 3.72 -17.94 -1.31
N PRO A 61 2.52 -17.33 -1.15
CA PRO A 61 1.86 -16.34 -2.02
C PRO A 61 2.36 -14.90 -1.83
N TYR A 62 2.25 -14.11 -2.89
CA TYR A 62 2.47 -12.66 -2.85
C TYR A 62 1.20 -11.89 -3.17
N PHE A 63 1.16 -10.65 -2.70
CA PHE A 63 -0.02 -9.81 -2.72
C PHE A 63 0.29 -8.40 -3.19
N GLU A 64 -0.76 -7.71 -3.62
CA GLU A 64 -0.80 -6.31 -4.00
C GLU A 64 -1.90 -5.62 -3.16
N TRP A 65 -1.63 -4.40 -2.68
CA TRP A 65 -2.63 -3.61 -1.93
C TRP A 65 -3.70 -3.03 -2.85
N PHE A 66 -3.33 -2.74 -4.08
CA PHE A 66 -4.18 -2.17 -5.13
C PHE A 66 -3.70 -2.68 -6.49
N GLN A 67 -4.63 -2.78 -7.44
CA GLN A 67 -4.34 -3.15 -8.82
C GLN A 67 -4.75 -2.03 -9.76
N TYR A 68 -4.18 -2.04 -10.97
CA TYR A 68 -4.59 -1.12 -12.02
C TYR A 68 -6.08 -1.28 -12.33
N ASN A 69 -6.81 -0.17 -12.26
CA ASN A 69 -8.19 -0.09 -12.71
C ASN A 69 -8.27 0.94 -13.85
N GLN A 70 -8.57 0.44 -15.05
CA GLN A 70 -8.68 1.28 -16.25
C GLN A 70 -9.79 2.32 -16.13
N GLY A 71 -10.95 1.94 -15.57
CA GLY A 71 -12.06 2.87 -15.39
C GLY A 71 -11.72 4.01 -14.43
N ALA A 72 -11.04 3.71 -13.32
CA ALA A 72 -10.58 4.72 -12.39
C ALA A 72 -9.59 5.69 -13.05
N THR A 73 -8.66 5.16 -13.86
CA THR A 73 -7.67 5.96 -14.58
C THR A 73 -8.33 6.87 -15.62
N LEU A 74 -9.24 6.33 -16.44
CA LEU A 74 -9.97 7.11 -17.45
C LEU A 74 -10.86 8.18 -16.82
N SER A 75 -11.49 7.88 -15.68
CA SER A 75 -12.34 8.84 -14.95
C SER A 75 -11.52 10.02 -14.41
N ALA A 76 -10.34 9.75 -13.84
CA ALA A 76 -9.44 10.80 -13.36
C ALA A 76 -8.95 11.69 -14.52
N LEU A 77 -8.62 11.09 -15.66
CA LEU A 77 -8.24 11.83 -16.87
C LEU A 77 -9.38 12.70 -17.41
N LEU A 78 -10.60 12.18 -17.45
CA LEU A 78 -11.78 12.94 -17.89
C LEU A 78 -12.07 14.13 -16.98
N LEU A 79 -12.01 13.94 -15.66
CA LEU A 79 -12.17 15.03 -14.70
C LEU A 79 -11.07 16.09 -14.88
N GLY A 80 -9.82 15.67 -15.03
CA GLY A 80 -8.71 16.57 -15.34
C GLY A 80 -8.97 17.40 -16.60
N TYR A 81 -9.41 16.76 -17.67
CA TYR A 81 -9.79 17.43 -18.93
C TYR A 81 -10.90 18.47 -18.73
N GLN A 82 -11.94 18.12 -17.98
CA GLN A 82 -13.05 19.04 -17.68
C GLN A 82 -12.63 20.24 -16.83
N LEU A 83 -11.68 20.06 -15.91
CA LEU A 83 -11.12 21.16 -15.09
C LEU A 83 -10.20 22.10 -15.87
N GLN A 84 -9.66 21.65 -17.00
CA GLN A 84 -8.82 22.47 -17.88
C GLN A 84 -9.63 23.37 -18.83
N VAL A 85 -10.96 23.22 -18.87
CA VAL A 85 -11.83 24.09 -19.66
C VAL A 85 -11.99 25.42 -18.91
N PRO A 86 -11.45 26.56 -19.39
CA PRO A 86 -11.75 27.84 -18.77
C PRO A 86 -13.27 28.09 -18.85
N PRO A 87 -13.87 28.81 -17.87
CA PRO A 87 -15.29 29.12 -17.93
C PRO A 87 -15.60 29.82 -19.25
N GLN A 88 -16.41 29.16 -20.09
CA GLN A 88 -16.85 29.70 -21.36
C GLN A 88 -17.78 30.87 -21.07
N ASN A 89 -17.26 32.09 -21.23
CA ASN A 89 -17.99 33.33 -21.49
C ASN A 89 -19.25 33.56 -20.63
N MET A 90 -19.07 34.09 -19.43
CA MET A 90 -20.04 35.06 -18.91
C MET A 90 -19.94 36.29 -19.82
N LYS A 91 -20.75 36.36 -20.88
CA LYS A 91 -20.89 37.61 -21.63
C LYS A 91 -21.48 38.65 -20.68
N PRO A 92 -20.97 39.90 -20.67
CA PRO A 92 -21.67 40.99 -20.00
C PRO A 92 -23.09 41.07 -20.59
N GLN A 93 -24.10 41.09 -19.73
CA GLN A 93 -25.43 41.56 -20.12
C GLN A 93 -25.31 43.07 -20.32
N ASP A 94 -25.59 43.53 -21.53
CA ASP A 94 -25.76 44.95 -21.87
C ASP A 94 -26.94 45.55 -21.08
#